data_AF-A0A504JJD3-F1
#
_entry.id   AF-A0A504JJD3-F1
#
_cell.length_a   1.000
_cell.length_b   1.000
_cell.length_c   1.000
_cell.angle_alpha   90.00
_cell.angle_beta   90.00
_cell.angle_gamma   90.00
#
_symmetry.space_group_name_H-M   'P 1'
#
loop_
_entity.id
_entity.type
_entity.pdbx_description
1 polymer ?
#
loop_
_entity_poly.entity_id
_entity_poly.type
_entity_poly.pdbx_seq_one_letter_code
_entity_poly.pdbx_strand_id
1 'polypeptide(L)'
;MIKLNFEPFNKEEFIEKLKEEFPNYKIQTGFGGLQVRTSGFTLTGNVKINVNAKKGTVTTQTNYDMAIIFLLLFTPIGLYIFMKKEKQKAMEQEVVEKIKSILGEESKVV
;
A
#
# COMPACT_ATOMS: atom_id res chain seq x y z
N MET A 1 -5.75 -0.75 -6.32
CA MET A 1 -5.59 0.67 -5.91
C MET A 1 -6.80 1.09 -5.12
N ILE A 2 -6.60 1.55 -3.89
CA ILE A 2 -7.66 2.06 -3.00
C ILE A 2 -7.33 3.50 -2.62
N LYS A 3 -8.33 4.38 -2.64
CA LYS A 3 -8.19 5.77 -2.23
C LYS A 3 -8.99 6.02 -0.95
N LEU A 4 -8.32 6.65 0.02
CA LEU A 4 -8.87 7.04 1.30
C LEU A 4 -8.77 8.57 1.43
N ASN A 5 -9.78 9.18 2.03
CA ASN A 5 -9.82 10.62 2.28
C ASN A 5 -10.10 10.84 3.76
N PHE A 6 -9.28 11.67 4.39
CA PHE A 6 -9.29 12.02 5.80
C PHE A 6 -9.22 13.55 5.92
N GLU A 7 -9.28 14.07 7.15
CA GLU A 7 -8.85 15.44 7.42
C GLU A 7 -7.34 15.61 7.17
N PRO A 8 -6.84 16.82 6.93
CA PRO A 8 -5.40 17.06 6.84
C PRO A 8 -4.66 16.60 8.10
N PHE A 9 -3.53 15.92 7.94
CA PHE A 9 -2.78 15.32 9.04
C PHE A 9 -1.28 15.58 8.95
N ASN A 10 -0.54 15.27 10.03
CA ASN A 10 0.92 15.34 10.04
C ASN A 10 1.51 14.09 9.36
N LYS A 11 2.35 14.30 8.34
CA LYS A 11 2.89 13.20 7.54
C LYS A 11 3.94 12.40 8.30
N GLU A 12 4.78 13.08 9.07
CA GLU A 12 5.86 12.47 9.85
C GLU A 12 5.28 11.56 10.95
N GLU A 13 4.31 12.07 11.70
CA GLU A 13 3.57 11.31 12.72
C GLU A 13 2.86 10.09 12.11
N PHE A 14 2.21 10.26 10.95
CA PHE A 14 1.58 9.15 10.23
C PHE A 14 2.60 8.05 9.87
N ILE A 15 3.79 8.43 9.39
CA ILE A 15 4.85 7.46 9.03
C ILE A 15 5.38 6.74 10.27
N GLU A 16 5.52 7.44 11.39
CA GLU A 16 5.96 6.84 12.66
C GLU A 16 4.95 5.81 13.16
N LYS A 17 3.68 6.19 13.28
CA LYS A 17 2.59 5.26 13.65
C LYS A 17 2.48 4.08 12.69
N LEU A 18 2.71 4.29 11.39
CA LEU A 18 2.73 3.21 10.42
C LEU A 18 3.88 2.21 10.67
N LYS A 19 5.05 2.66 11.14
CA LYS A 19 6.15 1.75 11.53
C LYS A 19 5.80 0.95 12.78
N GLU A 20 5.08 1.57 13.73
CA GLU A 20 4.63 0.91 14.96
C GLU A 20 3.59 -0.19 14.70
N GLU A 21 2.62 0.07 13.81
CA GLU A 21 1.56 -0.89 13.45
C GLU A 21 2.06 -2.07 12.60
N PHE A 22 3.24 -1.92 11.97
CA PHE A 22 3.80 -2.90 11.05
C PHE A 22 5.23 -3.35 11.45
N PRO A 23 5.44 -3.88 12.67
CA PRO A 23 6.78 -4.19 13.18
C PRO A 23 7.47 -5.32 12.39
N ASN A 24 6.68 -6.20 11.78
CA ASN A 24 7.18 -7.35 11.00
C ASN A 24 7.35 -7.04 9.50
N TYR A 25 6.99 -5.83 9.06
CA TYR A 25 7.12 -5.39 7.67
C TYR A 25 8.23 -4.36 7.54
N LYS A 26 8.85 -4.33 6.37
CA LYS A 26 9.81 -3.31 6.01
C LYS A 26 9.08 -2.08 5.47
N ILE A 27 9.00 -1.03 6.29
CA ILE A 27 8.54 0.29 5.86
C ILE A 27 9.67 1.02 5.16
N GLN A 28 9.54 1.24 3.84
CA GLN A 28 10.52 1.97 3.06
C GLN A 28 10.04 3.39 2.78
N THR A 29 10.87 4.36 3.13
CA THR A 29 10.71 5.77 2.79
C THR A 29 11.90 6.19 1.92
N GLY A 30 11.69 6.41 0.61
CA GLY A 30 12.78 6.75 -0.32
C GLY A 30 12.31 7.20 -1.71
N PHE A 31 13.25 7.29 -2.66
CA PHE A 31 12.99 7.62 -4.07
C PHE A 31 12.06 6.57 -4.71
N GLY A 32 10.76 6.83 -4.68
CA GLY A 32 9.72 5.90 -5.12
C GLY A 32 8.46 5.90 -4.26
N GLY A 33 8.47 6.57 -3.10
CA GLY A 33 7.30 6.72 -2.21
C GLY A 33 7.39 5.88 -0.93
N LEU A 34 6.35 5.97 -0.09
CA LEU A 34 6.18 5.16 1.12
C LEU A 34 5.70 3.77 0.72
N GLN A 35 6.28 2.71 1.28
CA GLN A 35 5.92 1.33 0.94
C GLN A 35 5.93 0.42 2.16
N VAL A 36 4.92 -0.45 2.26
CA VAL A 36 4.84 -1.55 3.24
C VAL A 36 5.23 -2.83 2.51
N ARG A 37 6.33 -3.46 2.93
CA ARG A 37 6.86 -4.67 2.28
C ARG A 37 6.97 -5.83 3.25
N THR A 38 6.64 -7.03 2.81
CA THR A 38 7.00 -8.24 3.55
C THR A 38 8.52 -8.35 3.65
N SER A 39 9.03 -8.89 4.75
CA SER A 39 10.48 -9.01 4.99
C SER A 39 11.22 -9.94 4.01
N GLY A 40 10.50 -10.82 3.30
CA GLY A 40 11.05 -11.66 2.23
C GLY A 40 11.12 -10.93 0.87
N PHE A 41 12.14 -11.25 0.06
CA PHE A 41 12.25 -10.75 -1.32
C PHE A 41 11.17 -11.38 -2.20
N THR A 42 9.99 -10.79 -2.22
CA THR A 42 8.90 -11.20 -3.11
C THR A 42 8.44 -10.02 -3.93
N LEU A 43 8.26 -10.25 -5.24
CA LEU A 43 7.76 -9.21 -6.15
C LEU A 43 6.33 -8.78 -5.79
N THR A 44 5.57 -9.60 -5.07
CA THR A 44 4.14 -9.38 -4.79
C THR A 44 3.85 -9.01 -3.33
N GLY A 45 4.85 -9.03 -2.44
CA GLY A 45 4.69 -8.66 -1.03
C GLY A 45 4.96 -7.19 -0.78
N ASN A 46 4.28 -6.31 -1.53
CA ASN A 46 4.49 -4.87 -1.47
C ASN A 46 3.20 -4.10 -1.70
N VAL A 47 2.93 -3.14 -0.82
CA VAL A 47 1.88 -2.13 -0.98
C VAL A 47 2.56 -0.76 -0.99
N LYS A 48 2.44 -0.05 -2.11
CA LYS A 48 2.86 1.34 -2.22
C LYS A 48 1.78 2.24 -1.64
N ILE A 49 2.19 3.20 -0.82
CA ILE A 49 1.34 4.21 -0.20
C ILE A 49 1.75 5.58 -0.74
N ASN A 50 0.82 6.26 -1.39
CA ASN A 50 0.97 7.65 -1.80
C ASN A 50 0.21 8.54 -0.84
N VAL A 51 0.89 9.51 -0.24
CA VAL A 51 0.34 10.36 0.82
C VAL A 51 0.35 11.81 0.39
N ASN A 52 -0.82 12.45 0.42
CA ASN A 52 -0.96 13.90 0.36
C ASN A 52 -1.63 14.39 1.64
N ALA A 53 -0.81 14.59 2.68
CA ALA A 53 -1.27 14.90 4.02
C ALA A 53 -2.00 16.25 4.11
N LYS A 54 -1.60 17.25 3.29
CA LYS A 54 -2.28 18.56 3.22
C LYS A 54 -3.70 18.48 2.68
N LYS A 55 -3.96 17.52 1.77
CA LYS A 55 -5.30 17.26 1.22
C LYS A 55 -6.02 16.13 1.94
N GLY A 56 -5.41 15.53 2.96
CA GLY A 56 -5.93 14.39 3.69
C GLY A 56 -6.10 13.11 2.84
N THR A 57 -5.41 12.98 1.71
CA THR A 57 -5.62 11.82 0.82
C THR A 57 -4.50 10.80 0.94
N VAL A 58 -4.87 9.52 1.07
CA VAL A 58 -3.95 8.38 1.03
C VAL A 58 -4.39 7.40 -0.05
N THR A 59 -3.48 6.95 -0.91
CA THR A 59 -3.76 5.95 -1.95
C THR A 59 -2.84 4.76 -1.79
N THR A 60 -3.39 3.55 -1.74
CA THR A 60 -2.63 2.30 -1.79
C THR A 60 -2.59 1.76 -3.22
N GLN A 61 -1.48 1.11 -3.58
CA GLN A 61 -1.30 0.47 -4.87
C GLN A 61 -0.49 -0.82 -4.70
N THR A 62 -0.93 -1.90 -5.34
CA THR A 62 -0.21 -3.18 -5.36
C THR A 62 0.40 -3.44 -6.74
N ASN A 63 1.29 -4.44 -6.82
CA ASN A 63 1.80 -4.87 -8.12
C ASN A 63 0.74 -5.59 -8.97
N TYR A 64 -0.33 -6.09 -8.36
CA TYR A 64 -1.49 -6.60 -9.07
C TYR A 64 -2.16 -5.52 -9.94
N ASP A 65 -2.16 -4.25 -9.51
CA ASP A 65 -2.66 -3.14 -10.32
C ASP A 65 -1.88 -2.99 -11.64
N MET A 66 -0.63 -3.46 -11.67
CA MET A 66 0.24 -3.45 -12.85
C MET A 66 0.28 -4.81 -13.58
N ALA A 67 -0.49 -5.82 -13.14
CA ALA A 67 -0.39 -7.19 -13.63
C ALA A 67 -0.60 -7.31 -15.14
N ILE A 68 -1.54 -6.53 -15.71
CA ILE A 68 -1.82 -6.53 -17.16
C ILE A 68 -0.61 -6.02 -17.95
N ILE A 69 0.04 -4.96 -17.48
CA ILE A 69 1.25 -4.42 -18.12
C ILE A 69 2.36 -5.46 -18.09
N PHE A 70 2.55 -6.13 -16.95
CA PHE A 70 3.51 -7.23 -16.85
C PHE A 70 3.11 -8.44 -17.70
N LEU A 71 1.83 -8.77 -17.85
CA LEU A 71 1.38 -9.85 -18.73
C LEU A 71 1.72 -9.57 -20.20
N LEU A 72 1.58 -8.32 -20.64
CA LEU A 72 1.85 -7.88 -22.00
C LEU A 72 3.36 -7.78 -22.31
N LEU A 73 4.16 -7.27 -21.37
CA LEU A 73 5.59 -7.02 -21.58
C LEU A 73 6.49 -8.18 -21.11
N PHE A 74 6.06 -8.93 -20.10
CA PHE A 74 6.83 -9.99 -19.43
C PHE A 74 5.90 -11.10 -18.91
N THR A 75 5.27 -11.86 -19.82
CA THR A 75 4.19 -12.81 -19.51
C THR A 75 4.44 -13.73 -18.30
N PRO A 76 5.63 -14.34 -18.08
CA PRO A 76 5.88 -15.17 -16.89
C PRO A 76 5.73 -14.39 -15.57
N ILE A 77 6.18 -13.14 -15.55
CA ILE A 77 6.06 -12.25 -14.39
C ILE A 77 4.60 -11.86 -14.18
N GLY A 78 3.91 -11.51 -15.27
CA GLY A 78 2.49 -11.19 -15.23
C GLY A 78 1.64 -12.33 -14.67
N LEU A 79 1.90 -13.57 -15.11
CA LEU A 79 1.22 -14.77 -14.59
C LEU A 79 1.52 -15.00 -13.12
N TYR A 80 2.78 -14.86 -12.70
CA TYR A 80 3.16 -14.95 -11.29
C TYR A 80 2.39 -13.94 -10.42
N ILE A 81 2.29 -12.68 -10.86
CA ILE A 81 1.53 -11.63 -10.16
C ILE A 81 0.04 -12.00 -10.11
N PHE A 82 -0.53 -12.47 -11.21
CA PHE A 82 -1.94 -12.86 -11.29
C PHE A 82 -2.26 -14.02 -10.33
N MET A 83 -1.41 -15.04 -10.25
CA MET A 83 -1.56 -16.16 -9.31
C MET A 83 -1.51 -15.74 -7.83
N LYS A 84 -0.90 -14.59 -7.52
CA LYS A 84 -0.78 -14.05 -6.16
C LYS A 84 -1.83 -12.96 -5.86
N LYS A 85 -2.82 -12.76 -6.75
CA LYS A 85 -3.86 -11.72 -6.63
C LYS A 85 -4.49 -11.65 -5.24
N GLU A 86 -5.01 -12.78 -4.74
CA GLU A 86 -5.73 -12.78 -3.45
C GLU A 86 -4.82 -12.45 -2.27
N LYS A 87 -3.57 -12.91 -2.29
CA LYS A 87 -2.58 -12.53 -1.27
C LYS A 87 -2.24 -11.04 -1.32
N GLN A 88 -2.13 -10.46 -2.52
CA GLN A 88 -1.89 -9.03 -2.70
C GLN A 88 -3.06 -8.18 -2.20
N LYS A 89 -4.29 -8.59 -2.51
CA LYS A 89 -5.49 -7.92 -2.01
C LYS A 89 -5.60 -7.99 -0.50
N ALA A 90 -5.35 -9.16 0.10
CA ALA A 90 -5.38 -9.32 1.55
C ALA A 90 -4.37 -8.38 2.24
N MET A 91 -3.14 -8.32 1.71
CA MET A 91 -2.13 -7.39 2.22
C MET A 91 -2.52 -5.91 2.01
N GLU A 92 -3.11 -5.55 0.87
CA GLU A 92 -3.59 -4.17 0.64
C GLU A 92 -4.70 -3.79 1.64
N GLN A 93 -5.62 -4.72 1.94
CA GLN A 93 -6.67 -4.48 2.93
C GLN A 93 -6.14 -4.35 4.35
N GLU A 94 -5.20 -5.21 4.76
CA GLU A 94 -4.52 -5.09 6.05
C GLU A 94 -3.86 -3.71 6.20
N VAL A 95 -3.19 -3.23 5.14
CA VAL A 95 -2.61 -1.89 5.11
C VAL A 95 -3.68 -0.80 5.23
N VAL A 96 -4.79 -0.92 4.49
CA VAL A 96 -5.90 0.05 4.55
C VAL A 96 -6.53 0.11 5.94
N GLU A 97 -6.79 -1.04 6.57
CA GLU A 97 -7.39 -1.12 7.90
C GLU A 97 -6.52 -0.44 8.95
N LYS A 98 -5.20 -0.68 8.91
CA LYS A 98 -4.26 0.00 9.81
C LYS A 98 -4.18 1.51 9.55
N ILE A 99 -4.20 1.95 8.28
CA ILE A 99 -4.23 3.38 7.95
C ILE A 99 -5.48 4.05 8.53
N LYS A 100 -6.66 3.41 8.39
CA LYS A 100 -7.90 3.91 8.99
C LYS A 100 -7.81 3.98 10.52
N SER A 101 -7.20 2.97 11.15
CA SER A 101 -6.98 2.99 12.61
C SER A 101 -6.05 4.13 13.06
N ILE A 102 -5.03 4.47 12.26
CA ILE A 102 -4.05 5.53 12.57
C ILE A 102 -4.67 6.93 12.43
N LEU A 103 -5.46 7.15 11.38
CA LEU A 103 -5.98 8.47 10.99
C LEU A 103 -7.44 8.72 11.39
N GLY A 104 -8.11 7.72 11.98
CA GLY A 104 -9.52 7.78 12.39
C GLY A 104 -10.48 7.28 11.31
N GLU A 105 -11.66 6.80 11.74
CA GLU A 105 -12.76 6.42 10.83
C GLU A 105 -13.49 7.67 10.30
N GLU A 106 -12.90 8.32 9.31
CA GLU A 106 -13.68 9.05 8.31
C GLU A 106 -13.25 8.57 6.94
N SER A 107 -14.05 7.73 6.30
CA SER A 107 -13.86 7.43 4.89
C SER A 107 -15.22 7.21 4.26
N LYS A 108 -15.69 8.21 3.51
CA LYS A 108 -16.60 7.91 2.38
C LYS A 108 -15.79 7.06 1.41
N VAL A 109 -16.06 5.76 1.38
CA VAL A 109 -15.61 4.88 0.31
C VAL A 109 -16.32 5.39 -0.95
N VAL A 110 -15.56 5.98 -1.87
CA VAL A 110 -16.03 6.34 -3.22
C VAL A 110 -15.36 5.41 -4.21
#